data_AF-A0A2H0G8A3-F1
#
_entry.id   AF-A0A2H0G8A3-F1
#
_cell.length_a   1.000
_cell.length_b   1.000
_cell.length_c   1.000
_cell.angle_alpha   90.00
_cell.angle_beta   90.00
_cell.angle_gamma   90.00
#
_symmetry.space_group_name_H-M   'P 1'
#
loop_
_entity.id
_entity.type
_entity.pdbx_description
1 polymer ?
#
loop_
_entity_poly.entity_id
_entity_poly.type
_entity_poly.pdbx_seq_one_letter_code
_entity_poly.pdbx_strand_id
1 'polypeptide(L)'
;MKKIYFLLLFIIISPFLQAQYSSYDVGRWSLGLNVGGSFQQADVSNDFFGLGYGATLEYHLLRKSYSYFGVSLRGRYLNTRTYGQDYTLHSGLISNDAINGVNSPTIDYSNSPIFLNNRTLVNEFSLELMLKWNKWYQEKGVLFYLYLGGGGTEFETSTNQLDAFGNVYDYSVININTGKSNTLSQIETLNDGSYESALTNKDAKTFVFTPTVGLGLGFRVVPGFDIALEHKISVPQTDFYDGQMNAPTTSFIKDVYHYTSLGFIFTIVRNNFKENSETFTPTVIPSPTVTPTPITTTPTYTLKKPEITILKPTISSYNYPDCSIEIVAKIEQVVSKNDIEFFQNGQKVLPQYFTYNSPEFKANVSLKEGINTFKITAKNTSASTTKEFTFTCKDENYITICHSKSNGQKEVISIKSSEWEMHQAHGDTKGKCPEEKKMITICHNVPGQSGVTQTIDIPESEWLIHKSHGDIMGKCYTVPKKQI
;
A
#
# COMPACT_ATOMS: atom_id res chain seq x y z
N MET A 1 13.28 15.34 17.28
CA MET A 1 13.74 15.95 16.01
C MET A 1 13.58 15.01 14.79
N LYS A 2 12.44 14.30 14.65
CA LYS A 2 12.24 13.29 13.58
C LYS A 2 11.17 13.67 12.53
N LYS A 3 10.53 14.85 12.66
CA LYS A 3 9.44 15.28 11.76
C LYS A 3 9.85 16.34 10.71
N ILE A 4 11.11 16.76 10.69
CA ILE A 4 11.58 17.85 9.81
C ILE A 4 12.19 17.32 8.50
N TYR A 5 12.68 16.07 8.48
CA TYR A 5 13.30 15.51 7.27
C TYR A 5 12.30 15.13 6.16
N PHE A 6 11.05 14.84 6.50
CA PHE A 6 10.02 14.51 5.50
C PHE A 6 9.51 15.75 4.75
N LEU A 7 9.59 16.94 5.37
CA LEU A 7 9.17 18.20 4.75
C LEU A 7 10.25 18.75 3.79
N LEU A 8 11.52 18.48 4.09
CA LEU A 8 12.66 18.92 3.27
C LEU A 8 12.76 18.15 1.94
N LEU A 9 12.29 16.90 1.87
CA LEU A 9 12.23 16.15 0.60
C LEU A 9 11.17 16.72 -0.36
N PHE A 10 10.08 17.32 0.16
CA PHE A 10 9.01 17.91 -0.65
C PHE A 10 9.35 19.29 -1.22
N ILE A 11 10.21 20.07 -0.55
CA ILE A 11 10.54 21.45 -0.95
C ILE A 11 11.52 21.47 -2.13
N ILE A 12 12.36 20.45 -2.29
CA ILE A 12 13.37 20.35 -3.38
C ILE A 12 12.72 20.01 -4.74
N ILE A 13 11.46 19.57 -4.78
CA ILE A 13 10.78 19.11 -6.02
C ILE A 13 9.98 20.24 -6.70
N SER A 14 9.81 21.39 -6.05
CA SER A 14 8.93 22.47 -6.53
C SER A 14 9.35 23.18 -7.85
N PRO A 15 10.64 23.22 -8.29
CA PRO A 15 10.97 23.89 -9.54
C PRO A 15 10.92 22.99 -10.79
N PHE A 16 10.65 21.69 -10.69
CA PHE A 16 10.72 20.76 -11.84
C PHE A 16 9.43 20.64 -12.67
N LEU A 17 8.41 21.46 -12.40
CA LEU A 17 7.09 21.37 -13.05
C LEU A 17 7.00 22.05 -14.44
N GLN A 18 8.13 22.43 -15.06
CA GLN A 18 8.15 22.92 -16.44
C GLN A 18 8.92 21.96 -17.35
N ALA A 19 8.41 20.74 -17.52
CA ALA A 19 8.83 19.89 -18.63
C ALA A 19 8.18 20.43 -19.92
N GLN A 20 8.98 21.09 -20.76
CA GLN A 20 8.60 21.44 -22.12
C GLN A 20 8.28 20.16 -22.92
N TYR A 21 7.26 20.23 -23.77
CA TYR A 21 6.88 19.17 -24.70
C TYR A 21 8.09 18.89 -25.61
N SER A 22 8.81 17.79 -25.36
CA SER A 22 10.00 17.44 -26.12
C SER A 22 9.58 16.56 -27.30
N SER A 23 9.71 17.07 -28.52
CA SER A 23 9.49 16.34 -29.77
C SER A 23 10.67 15.42 -30.16
N TYR A 24 11.64 15.19 -29.26
CA TYR A 24 12.81 14.37 -29.55
C TYR A 24 12.46 12.88 -29.63
N ASP A 25 12.92 12.21 -30.68
CA ASP A 25 12.91 10.74 -30.80
C ASP A 25 14.00 10.16 -29.87
N VAL A 26 13.62 10.00 -28.60
CA VAL A 26 14.49 9.36 -27.59
C VAL A 26 14.63 7.89 -27.96
N GLY A 27 15.87 7.40 -28.03
CA GLY A 27 16.16 6.03 -28.46
C GLY A 27 15.58 4.96 -27.53
N ARG A 28 15.62 3.72 -28.02
CA ARG A 28 14.99 2.56 -27.37
C ARG A 28 15.76 1.97 -26.20
N TRP A 29 16.91 2.53 -25.84
CA TRP A 29 17.77 2.02 -24.79
C TRP A 29 17.94 3.06 -23.69
N SER A 30 17.84 2.61 -22.44
CA SER A 30 18.18 3.40 -21.27
C SER A 30 19.13 2.62 -20.37
N LEU A 31 20.16 3.32 -19.88
CA LEU A 31 21.10 2.84 -18.89
C LEU A 31 20.76 3.49 -17.56
N GLY A 32 20.74 2.72 -16.48
CA GLY A 32 20.46 3.25 -15.15
C GLY A 32 21.49 2.80 -14.13
N LEU A 33 21.79 3.68 -13.18
CA LEU A 33 22.54 3.37 -11.97
C LEU A 33 21.65 3.71 -10.78
N ASN A 34 21.67 2.91 -9.73
CA ASN A 34 20.89 3.18 -8.52
C ASN A 34 21.71 2.92 -7.26
N VAL A 35 21.35 3.65 -6.21
CA VAL A 35 21.89 3.51 -4.85
C VAL A 35 20.73 3.61 -3.86
N GLY A 36 20.75 2.79 -2.83
CA GLY A 36 19.59 2.66 -1.95
C GLY A 36 19.86 1.93 -0.65
N GLY A 37 18.78 1.78 0.12
CA GLY A 37 18.74 1.00 1.35
C GLY A 37 17.93 -0.29 1.16
N SER A 38 18.39 -1.39 1.75
CA SER A 38 17.67 -2.65 1.84
C SER A 38 17.41 -3.09 3.28
N PHE A 39 16.34 -3.85 3.46
CA PHE A 39 15.94 -4.43 4.73
C PHE A 39 15.28 -5.79 4.48
N GLN A 40 15.28 -6.66 5.49
CA GLN A 40 14.71 -8.00 5.39
C GLN A 40 13.36 -8.09 6.13
N GLN A 41 12.55 -9.04 5.69
CA GLN A 41 11.38 -9.55 6.40
C GLN A 41 11.54 -11.08 6.38
N ALA A 42 12.15 -11.59 7.45
CA ALA A 42 12.59 -12.98 7.62
C ALA A 42 12.31 -13.42 9.08
N ASP A 43 12.73 -14.62 9.45
CA ASP A 43 12.58 -15.15 10.81
C ASP A 43 13.35 -14.31 11.85
N VAL A 44 14.57 -13.88 11.51
CA VAL A 44 15.37 -12.93 12.28
C VAL A 44 14.89 -11.51 12.00
N SER A 45 14.46 -10.83 13.06
CA SER A 45 13.89 -9.47 13.00
C SER A 45 14.85 -8.48 12.35
N ASN A 46 14.35 -7.60 11.47
CA ASN A 46 15.17 -6.55 10.88
C ASN A 46 15.74 -5.58 11.92
N ASP A 47 17.01 -5.24 11.77
CA ASP A 47 17.71 -4.26 12.60
C ASP A 47 17.76 -2.87 11.92
N PHE A 48 18.69 -2.70 10.98
CA PHE A 48 18.93 -1.44 10.27
C PHE A 48 18.99 -1.62 8.75
N PHE A 49 18.86 -0.51 8.03
CA PHE A 49 18.95 -0.53 6.56
C PHE A 49 20.39 -0.76 6.10
N GLY A 50 20.62 -1.84 5.37
CA GLY A 50 21.88 -2.03 4.66
C GLY A 50 21.94 -1.20 3.38
N LEU A 51 23.14 -0.84 2.95
CA LEU A 51 23.35 -0.09 1.71
C LEU A 51 23.44 -1.03 0.51
N GLY A 52 22.88 -0.61 -0.62
CA GLY A 52 22.97 -1.31 -1.89
C GLY A 52 23.17 -0.38 -3.07
N TYR A 53 23.63 -0.95 -4.17
CA TYR A 53 23.79 -0.29 -5.45
C TYR A 53 23.47 -1.26 -6.59
N GLY A 54 23.11 -0.71 -7.74
CA GLY A 54 22.75 -1.53 -8.88
C GLY A 54 22.86 -0.81 -10.20
N ALA A 55 22.82 -1.60 -11.27
CA ALA A 55 22.82 -1.11 -12.64
C ALA A 55 21.64 -1.72 -13.40
N THR A 56 21.06 -0.96 -14.31
CA THR A 56 19.94 -1.40 -15.14
C THR A 56 20.19 -1.12 -16.61
N LEU A 57 19.80 -2.06 -17.47
CA LEU A 57 19.72 -1.89 -18.90
C LEU A 57 18.27 -2.10 -19.33
N GLU A 58 17.63 -1.05 -19.82
CA GLU A 58 16.23 -1.07 -20.22
C GLU A 58 16.11 -0.95 -21.75
N TYR A 59 15.28 -1.81 -22.34
CA TYR A 59 14.83 -1.73 -23.72
C TYR A 59 13.33 -1.41 -23.79
N HIS A 60 12.99 -0.33 -24.48
CA HIS A 60 11.60 0.14 -24.63
C HIS A 60 10.90 -0.63 -25.76
N LEU A 61 9.99 -1.55 -25.40
CA LEU A 61 9.25 -2.39 -26.36
C LEU A 61 8.15 -1.59 -27.07
N LEU A 62 7.31 -0.92 -26.28
CA LEU A 62 6.19 -0.11 -26.77
C LEU A 62 6.29 1.30 -26.19
N ARG A 63 6.72 2.24 -27.02
CA ARG A 63 6.90 3.65 -26.64
C ARG A 63 6.39 4.56 -27.74
N LYS A 64 5.07 4.73 -27.82
CA LYS A 64 4.46 5.78 -28.65
C LYS A 64 4.21 7.01 -27.79
N SER A 65 4.56 8.19 -28.28
CA SER A 65 4.37 9.48 -27.59
C SER A 65 2.91 9.77 -27.24
N TYR A 66 1.97 9.22 -28.02
CA TYR A 66 0.52 9.38 -27.83
C TYR A 66 -0.14 8.23 -27.04
N SER A 67 0.61 7.19 -26.67
CA SER A 67 0.05 6.05 -25.94
C SER A 67 -0.07 6.36 -24.45
N TYR A 68 -1.20 6.00 -23.85
CA TYR A 68 -1.41 6.09 -22.41
C TYR A 68 -0.37 5.28 -21.64
N PHE A 69 -0.09 4.07 -22.12
CA PHE A 69 0.85 3.14 -21.51
C PHE A 69 2.08 2.89 -22.37
N GLY A 70 3.20 2.60 -21.71
CA GLY A 70 4.42 2.07 -22.29
C GLY A 70 4.77 0.72 -21.70
N VAL A 71 5.49 -0.08 -22.47
CA VAL A 71 6.02 -1.37 -22.02
C VAL A 71 7.52 -1.41 -22.29
N SER A 72 8.29 -1.81 -21.29
CA SER A 72 9.74 -1.99 -21.40
C SER A 72 10.16 -3.31 -20.80
N LEU A 73 11.28 -3.83 -21.30
CA LEU A 73 11.99 -4.96 -20.70
C LEU A 73 13.29 -4.44 -20.08
N ARG A 74 13.58 -4.80 -18.83
CA ARG A 74 14.74 -4.30 -18.10
C ARG A 74 15.53 -5.44 -17.48
N GLY A 75 16.83 -5.50 -17.77
CA GLY A 75 17.78 -6.27 -16.97
C GLY A 75 18.30 -5.42 -15.82
N ARG A 76 18.42 -5.99 -14.63
CA ARG A 76 18.98 -5.34 -13.43
C ARG A 76 20.01 -6.24 -12.78
N TYR A 77 21.14 -5.64 -12.40
CA TYR A 77 22.07 -6.16 -11.40
C TYR A 77 21.90 -5.35 -10.11
N LEU A 78 21.88 -6.02 -8.97
CA LEU A 78 21.75 -5.42 -7.65
C LEU A 78 22.75 -6.10 -6.69
N ASN A 79 23.62 -5.31 -6.08
CA ASN A 79 24.45 -5.71 -4.96
C ASN A 79 23.94 -4.99 -3.71
N THR A 80 23.57 -5.73 -2.67
CA THR A 80 23.06 -5.13 -1.44
C THR A 80 23.36 -5.99 -0.22
N ARG A 81 23.00 -5.48 0.96
CA ARG A 81 23.12 -6.22 2.21
C ARG A 81 21.94 -5.97 3.13
N THR A 82 21.52 -6.97 3.89
CA THR A 82 20.49 -6.82 4.95
C THR A 82 21.07 -7.20 6.29
N TYR A 83 20.44 -6.71 7.35
CA TYR A 83 20.83 -6.95 8.73
C TYR A 83 19.61 -7.35 9.55
N GLY A 84 19.75 -8.44 10.30
CA GLY A 84 18.78 -8.87 11.29
C GLY A 84 19.40 -8.93 12.69
N GLN A 85 18.59 -8.56 13.69
CA GLN A 85 18.90 -8.61 15.11
C GLN A 85 17.60 -8.82 15.88
N ASP A 86 17.46 -9.99 16.49
CA ASP A 86 16.40 -10.23 17.44
C ASP A 86 16.66 -9.50 18.77
N TYR A 87 15.58 -9.06 19.40
CA TYR A 87 15.60 -8.40 20.71
C TYR A 87 14.96 -9.26 21.81
N THR A 88 14.43 -10.42 21.44
CA THR A 88 13.90 -11.44 22.35
C THR A 88 14.80 -12.65 22.32
N LEU A 89 14.89 -13.36 23.45
CA LEU A 89 15.62 -14.62 23.49
C LEU A 89 15.04 -15.61 22.48
N HIS A 90 15.92 -16.23 21.72
CA HIS A 90 15.52 -17.30 20.81
C HIS A 90 15.00 -18.49 21.61
N SER A 91 13.88 -19.05 21.15
CA SER A 91 13.31 -20.29 21.69
C SER A 91 13.06 -21.25 20.55
N GLY A 92 13.72 -22.40 20.55
CA GLY A 92 13.55 -23.40 19.50
C GLY A 92 14.86 -24.07 19.13
N LEU A 93 14.82 -24.81 18.01
CA LEU A 93 16.00 -25.43 17.44
C LEU A 93 16.75 -24.41 16.58
N ILE A 94 18.06 -24.32 16.82
CA ILE A 94 18.97 -23.55 15.98
C ILE A 94 19.30 -24.41 14.76
N SER A 95 18.72 -24.01 13.62
CA SER A 95 18.77 -24.79 12.37
C SER A 95 20.09 -24.71 11.60
N ASN A 96 21.01 -23.83 12.03
CA ASN A 96 22.28 -23.61 11.34
C ASN A 96 23.44 -24.26 12.09
N ASP A 97 24.37 -24.84 11.33
CA ASP A 97 25.43 -25.67 11.88
C ASP A 97 26.58 -24.87 12.52
N ALA A 98 26.63 -23.56 12.29
CA ALA A 98 27.70 -22.69 12.77
C ALA A 98 27.65 -22.43 14.28
N ILE A 99 26.46 -22.46 14.88
CA ILE A 99 26.24 -22.09 16.28
C ILE A 99 25.42 -23.12 17.10
N ASN A 100 25.14 -24.30 16.55
CA ASN A 100 24.37 -25.37 17.20
C ASN A 100 25.25 -26.57 17.66
N GLY A 101 26.57 -26.42 17.68
CA GLY A 101 27.51 -27.48 18.07
C GLY A 101 27.85 -28.51 16.98
N VAL A 102 27.19 -28.48 15.80
CA VAL A 102 27.43 -29.46 14.71
C VAL A 102 28.77 -29.22 14.03
N ASN A 103 29.09 -27.98 13.65
CA ASN A 103 30.38 -27.67 13.02
C ASN A 103 31.54 -27.69 14.03
N SER A 104 31.31 -27.19 15.24
CA SER A 104 32.28 -27.22 16.34
C SER A 104 31.58 -27.42 17.68
N PRO A 105 31.92 -28.47 18.46
CA PRO A 105 31.33 -28.69 19.78
C PRO A 105 31.57 -27.56 20.79
N THR A 106 32.56 -26.69 20.54
CA THR A 106 32.87 -25.53 21.39
C THR A 106 32.02 -24.30 21.08
N ILE A 107 31.27 -24.32 19.98
CA ILE A 107 30.40 -23.23 19.52
C ILE A 107 28.96 -23.78 19.47
N ASP A 108 28.35 -23.87 20.66
CA ASP A 108 27.02 -24.43 20.83
C ASP A 108 26.14 -23.55 21.72
N TYR A 109 25.14 -22.92 21.10
CA TYR A 109 24.09 -22.16 21.76
C TYR A 109 22.79 -22.94 21.94
N SER A 110 22.73 -24.23 21.58
CA SER A 110 21.48 -25.02 21.60
C SER A 110 20.84 -25.11 23.00
N ASN A 111 21.65 -24.97 24.06
CA ASN A 111 21.21 -24.99 25.46
C ASN A 111 21.53 -23.68 26.20
N SER A 112 21.91 -22.63 25.49
CA SER A 112 22.35 -21.35 26.05
C SER A 112 21.44 -20.21 25.57
N PRO A 113 21.23 -19.15 26.37
CA PRO A 113 20.55 -17.95 25.91
C PRO A 113 21.25 -17.37 24.67
N ILE A 114 20.47 -17.02 23.64
CA ILE A 114 20.98 -16.40 22.42
C ILE A 114 19.96 -15.41 21.85
N PHE A 115 20.47 -14.31 21.27
CA PHE A 115 19.71 -13.40 20.42
C PHE A 115 20.23 -13.55 19.00
N LEU A 116 19.42 -14.11 18.10
CA LEU A 116 19.85 -14.35 16.74
C LEU A 116 20.13 -13.04 16.01
N ASN A 117 21.17 -13.07 15.19
CA ASN A 117 21.52 -11.97 14.30
C ASN A 117 22.10 -12.52 13.01
N ASN A 118 21.96 -11.73 11.95
CA ASN A 118 22.52 -12.06 10.65
C ASN A 118 22.90 -10.80 9.87
N ARG A 119 23.87 -10.97 8.98
CA ARG A 119 24.17 -10.07 7.87
C ARG A 119 24.12 -10.89 6.60
N THR A 120 23.21 -10.55 5.70
CA THR A 120 23.09 -11.24 4.41
C THR A 120 23.59 -10.34 3.30
N LEU A 121 24.65 -10.74 2.61
CA LEU A 121 25.14 -10.13 1.39
C LEU A 121 24.38 -10.71 0.20
N VAL A 122 23.98 -9.86 -0.75
CA VAL A 122 23.10 -10.22 -1.86
C VAL A 122 23.69 -9.73 -3.18
N ASN A 123 23.79 -10.65 -4.15
CA ASN A 123 24.05 -10.37 -5.55
C ASN A 123 22.87 -10.91 -6.38
N GLU A 124 22.03 -10.01 -6.90
CA GLU A 124 20.84 -10.36 -7.66
C GLU A 124 20.98 -9.93 -9.12
N PHE A 125 20.66 -10.84 -10.04
CA PHE A 125 20.42 -10.56 -11.45
C PHE A 125 18.96 -10.86 -11.80
N SER A 126 18.23 -9.86 -12.29
CA SER A 126 16.80 -10.01 -12.62
C SER A 126 16.43 -9.47 -13.99
N LEU A 127 15.46 -10.13 -14.63
CA LEU A 127 14.78 -9.63 -15.81
C LEU A 127 13.37 -9.18 -15.41
N GLU A 128 13.02 -7.94 -15.76
CA GLU A 128 11.83 -7.24 -15.29
C GLU A 128 11.02 -6.70 -16.48
N LEU A 129 9.73 -7.02 -16.52
CA LEU A 129 8.76 -6.39 -17.41
C LEU A 129 8.19 -5.15 -16.72
N MET A 130 8.22 -4.02 -17.41
CA MET A 130 7.79 -2.73 -16.87
C MET A 130 6.53 -2.23 -17.60
N LEU A 131 5.53 -1.80 -16.83
CA LEU A 131 4.37 -1.04 -17.30
C LEU A 131 4.53 0.43 -16.89
N LYS A 132 4.46 1.32 -17.87
CA LYS A 132 4.80 2.75 -17.73
C LYS A 132 3.62 3.65 -18.05
N TRP A 133 3.35 4.67 -17.24
CA TRP A 133 2.34 5.69 -17.52
C TRP A 133 2.92 6.79 -18.43
N ASN A 134 3.10 6.43 -19.70
CA ASN A 134 3.78 7.26 -20.70
C ASN A 134 3.12 8.63 -20.90
N LYS A 135 1.78 8.71 -20.95
CA LYS A 135 1.10 9.99 -21.21
C LYS A 135 1.42 11.04 -20.14
N TRP A 136 1.43 10.64 -18.87
CA TRP A 136 1.77 11.56 -17.78
C TRP A 136 3.23 12.02 -17.86
N TYR A 137 4.13 11.11 -18.25
CA TYR A 137 5.54 11.45 -18.48
C TYR A 137 5.73 12.42 -19.64
N GLN A 138 4.98 12.29 -20.73
CA GLN A 138 5.06 13.23 -21.86
C GLN A 138 4.49 14.61 -21.53
N GLU A 139 3.39 14.66 -20.78
CA GLU A 139 2.71 15.93 -20.45
C GLU A 139 3.34 16.69 -19.29
N LYS A 140 3.92 15.97 -18.32
CA LYS A 140 4.36 16.54 -17.03
C LYS A 140 5.80 16.20 -16.65
N GLY A 141 6.49 15.36 -17.43
CA GLY A 141 7.84 14.88 -17.06
C GLY A 141 7.86 13.92 -15.87
N VAL A 142 6.70 13.45 -15.40
CA VAL A 142 6.57 12.51 -14.27
C VAL A 142 6.17 11.14 -14.77
N LEU A 143 6.99 10.14 -14.51
CA LEU A 143 6.80 8.76 -14.94
C LEU A 143 6.47 7.87 -13.74
N PHE A 144 5.20 7.48 -13.60
CA PHE A 144 4.86 6.35 -12.74
C PHE A 144 5.02 5.04 -13.51
N TYR A 145 5.55 4.00 -12.85
CA TYR A 145 5.68 2.68 -13.44
C TYR A 145 5.64 1.57 -12.41
N LEU A 146 5.15 0.41 -12.86
CA LEU A 146 5.17 -0.86 -12.14
C LEU A 146 6.09 -1.82 -12.88
N TYR A 147 6.74 -2.71 -12.14
CA TYR A 147 7.52 -3.78 -12.75
C TYR A 147 7.35 -5.10 -12.01
N LEU A 148 7.35 -6.19 -12.77
CA LEU A 148 7.36 -7.55 -12.26
C LEU A 148 8.41 -8.36 -13.02
N GLY A 149 9.00 -9.35 -12.37
CA GLY A 149 10.07 -10.10 -12.99
C GLY A 149 10.61 -11.18 -12.09
N GLY A 150 11.79 -11.66 -12.43
CA GLY A 150 12.55 -12.55 -11.58
C GLY A 150 13.90 -12.87 -12.17
N GLY A 151 14.71 -13.57 -11.39
CA GLY A 151 16.02 -14.04 -11.82
C GLY A 151 16.73 -14.82 -10.74
N GLY A 152 18.04 -14.69 -10.65
CA GLY A 152 18.88 -15.40 -9.70
C GLY A 152 19.41 -14.47 -8.62
N THR A 153 19.29 -14.91 -7.37
CA THR A 153 19.99 -14.28 -6.23
C THR A 153 21.05 -15.25 -5.75
N GLU A 154 22.29 -14.78 -5.70
CA GLU A 154 23.34 -15.36 -4.87
C GLU A 154 23.38 -14.60 -3.55
N PHE A 155 23.34 -15.32 -2.43
CA PHE A 155 23.43 -14.71 -1.11
C PHE A 155 24.43 -15.45 -0.22
N GLU A 156 25.03 -14.69 0.69
CA GLU A 156 25.93 -15.19 1.71
C GLU A 156 25.51 -14.58 3.05
N THR A 157 25.26 -15.44 4.03
CA THR A 157 24.77 -15.03 5.34
C THR A 157 25.83 -15.28 6.39
N SER A 158 26.09 -14.28 7.24
CA SER A 158 27.03 -14.35 8.35
C SER A 158 26.35 -13.94 9.65
N THR A 159 26.88 -14.38 10.79
CA THR A 159 26.43 -14.01 12.13
C THR A 159 27.60 -13.41 12.92
N ASN A 160 27.23 -12.66 13.95
CA ASN A 160 28.13 -11.97 14.88
C ASN A 160 27.84 -12.53 16.28
N GLN A 161 28.34 -13.74 16.49
CA GLN A 161 28.08 -14.56 17.68
C GLN A 161 29.37 -15.01 18.35
N LEU A 162 30.53 -14.70 17.74
CA LEU A 162 31.84 -14.99 18.28
C LEU A 162 32.61 -13.69 18.48
N ASP A 163 33.49 -13.69 19.48
CA ASP A 163 34.48 -12.65 19.67
C ASP A 163 35.62 -12.75 18.64
N ALA A 164 36.51 -11.76 18.64
CA ALA A 164 37.69 -11.74 17.77
C ALA A 164 38.65 -12.94 17.92
N PHE A 165 38.48 -13.76 18.97
CA PHE A 165 39.27 -14.96 19.24
C PHE A 165 38.51 -16.25 18.90
N GLY A 166 37.26 -16.16 18.42
CA GLY A 166 36.41 -17.30 18.07
C GLY A 166 35.66 -17.92 19.25
N ASN A 167 35.56 -17.24 20.40
CA ASN A 167 34.76 -17.69 21.54
C ASN A 167 33.32 -17.18 21.46
N VAL A 168 32.37 -17.95 21.98
CA VAL A 168 30.96 -17.55 22.08
C VAL A 168 30.74 -16.38 23.05
N TYR A 169 29.87 -15.45 22.68
CA TYR A 169 29.38 -14.41 23.59
C TYR A 169 28.46 -15.00 24.67
N ASP A 170 28.56 -14.45 25.88
CA ASP A 170 27.66 -14.81 26.98
C ASP A 170 26.46 -13.85 27.03
N TYR A 171 25.32 -14.26 26.47
CA TYR A 171 24.09 -13.47 26.48
C TYR A 171 23.33 -13.52 27.81
N SER A 172 23.77 -14.30 28.80
CA SER A 172 23.13 -14.32 30.13
C SER A 172 23.25 -12.99 30.88
N VAL A 173 24.21 -12.14 30.48
CA VAL A 173 24.44 -10.81 31.05
C VAL A 173 23.40 -9.77 30.60
N ILE A 174 22.58 -10.07 29.59
CA ILE A 174 21.61 -9.14 29.00
C ILE A 174 20.33 -9.09 29.84
N ASN A 175 19.92 -7.87 30.23
CA ASN A 175 18.71 -7.65 31.01
C ASN A 175 17.49 -7.40 30.11
N ILE A 176 16.73 -8.46 29.86
CA ILE A 176 15.53 -8.46 29.01
C ILE A 176 14.35 -7.63 29.54
N ASN A 177 14.35 -7.25 30.83
CA ASN A 177 13.24 -6.50 31.45
C ASN A 177 13.31 -4.98 31.19
N THR A 178 14.32 -4.50 30.46
CA THR A 178 14.59 -3.08 30.25
C THR A 178 13.92 -2.49 29.00
N GLY A 179 13.20 -3.32 28.23
CA GLY A 179 12.50 -2.95 27.00
C GLY A 179 13.39 -2.98 25.75
N LYS A 180 12.77 -3.12 24.56
CA LYS A 180 13.44 -3.40 23.27
C LYS A 180 14.69 -2.54 23.00
N SER A 181 14.59 -1.22 23.14
CA SER A 181 15.71 -0.31 22.81
C SER A 181 16.92 -0.48 23.72
N ASN A 182 16.71 -0.80 24.99
CA ASN A 182 17.79 -1.01 25.94
C ASN A 182 18.43 -2.39 25.75
N THR A 183 17.61 -3.42 25.49
CA THR A 183 18.09 -4.76 25.15
C THR A 183 18.99 -4.72 23.91
N LEU A 184 18.55 -4.06 22.83
CA LEU A 184 19.36 -3.91 21.61
C LEU A 184 20.68 -3.18 21.88
N SER A 185 20.67 -2.10 22.66
CA SER A 185 21.90 -1.39 23.01
C SER A 185 22.88 -2.24 23.85
N GLN A 186 22.38 -3.10 24.73
CA GLN A 186 23.22 -4.04 25.47
C GLN A 186 23.83 -5.10 24.56
N ILE A 187 23.05 -5.62 23.61
CA ILE A 187 23.51 -6.59 22.59
C ILE A 187 24.57 -5.94 21.69
N GLU A 188 24.33 -4.73 21.19
CA GLU A 188 25.30 -3.96 20.38
C GLU A 188 26.59 -3.64 21.13
N THR A 189 26.54 -3.56 22.47
CA THR A 189 27.74 -3.34 23.29
C THR A 189 28.52 -4.63 23.52
N LEU A 190 27.82 -5.77 23.61
CA LEU A 190 28.43 -7.08 23.78
C LEU A 190 29.07 -7.58 22.48
N ASN A 191 28.34 -7.45 21.37
CA ASN A 191 28.78 -7.90 20.06
C ASN A 191 29.70 -6.85 19.41
N ASP A 192 30.74 -7.29 18.69
CA ASP A 192 31.72 -6.37 18.08
C ASP A 192 31.33 -5.82 16.69
N GLY A 193 30.27 -6.36 16.09
CA GLY A 193 29.73 -5.92 14.81
C GLY A 193 30.46 -6.49 13.60
N SER A 194 31.35 -7.47 13.79
CA SER A 194 32.24 -7.95 12.74
C SER A 194 31.56 -8.92 11.74
N TYR A 195 30.57 -9.70 12.20
CA TYR A 195 29.85 -10.69 11.38
C TYR A 195 30.84 -11.62 10.65
N GLU A 196 31.72 -12.20 11.44
CA GLU A 196 32.90 -13.00 11.11
C GLU A 196 32.56 -14.46 10.79
N SER A 197 31.41 -14.93 11.26
CA SER A 197 31.05 -16.35 11.22
C SER A 197 30.02 -16.61 10.11
N ALA A 198 30.40 -17.34 9.07
CA ALA A 198 29.46 -17.71 8.01
C ALA A 198 28.38 -18.68 8.55
N LEU A 199 27.10 -18.33 8.34
CA LEU A 199 25.96 -19.18 8.63
C LEU A 199 25.77 -20.18 7.47
N THR A 200 26.69 -21.14 7.36
CA THR A 200 26.62 -22.19 6.35
C THR A 200 25.67 -23.29 6.81
N ASN A 201 24.67 -23.60 5.98
CA ASN A 201 23.85 -24.79 6.13
C ASN A 201 24.13 -25.73 4.95
N LYS A 202 24.40 -27.00 5.23
CA LYS A 202 24.74 -28.02 4.21
C LYS A 202 23.62 -28.23 3.18
N ASP A 203 22.38 -27.98 3.58
CA ASP A 203 21.18 -28.16 2.75
C ASP A 203 20.74 -26.85 2.08
N ALA A 204 21.35 -25.70 2.42
CA ALA A 204 21.04 -24.41 1.81
C ALA A 204 21.74 -24.23 0.46
N LYS A 205 20.96 -23.83 -0.56
CA LYS A 205 21.51 -23.37 -1.84
C LYS A 205 21.80 -21.88 -1.76
N THR A 206 23.04 -21.49 -2.00
CA THR A 206 23.45 -20.07 -2.04
C THR A 206 22.91 -19.32 -3.24
N PHE A 207 22.63 -20.02 -4.36
CA PHE A 207 21.99 -19.47 -5.54
C PHE A 207 20.52 -19.93 -5.66
N VAL A 208 19.59 -18.98 -5.68
CA VAL A 208 18.15 -19.23 -5.66
C VAL A 208 17.40 -18.40 -6.70
N PHE A 209 16.40 -19.03 -7.32
CA PHE A 209 15.45 -18.28 -8.14
C PHE A 209 14.68 -17.29 -7.26
N THR A 210 14.53 -16.06 -7.72
CA THR A 210 13.98 -14.94 -6.97
C THR A 210 12.98 -14.18 -7.83
N PRO A 211 11.67 -14.40 -7.64
CA PRO A 211 10.62 -13.51 -8.13
C PRO A 211 10.75 -12.12 -7.53
N THR A 212 10.42 -11.11 -8.33
CA THR A 212 10.54 -9.71 -7.95
C THR A 212 9.33 -8.91 -8.42
N VAL A 213 8.93 -7.95 -7.61
CA VAL A 213 7.91 -6.96 -7.96
C VAL A 213 8.34 -5.61 -7.42
N GLY A 214 7.96 -4.54 -8.10
CA GLY A 214 8.21 -3.21 -7.58
C GLY A 214 7.49 -2.13 -8.35
N LEU A 215 7.72 -0.92 -7.86
CA LEU A 215 7.13 0.30 -8.38
C LEU A 215 8.17 1.41 -8.37
N GLY A 216 7.97 2.39 -9.24
CA GLY A 216 8.82 3.56 -9.26
C GLY A 216 8.14 4.82 -9.75
N LEU A 217 8.74 5.94 -9.38
CA LEU A 217 8.37 7.27 -9.78
C LEU A 217 9.59 8.00 -10.33
N GLY A 218 9.61 8.23 -11.64
CA GLY A 218 10.65 8.95 -12.38
C GLY A 218 10.28 10.41 -12.61
N PHE A 219 11.30 11.27 -12.64
CA PHE A 219 11.20 12.69 -12.91
C PHE A 219 12.22 13.06 -13.99
N ARG A 220 11.73 13.63 -15.09
CA ARG A 220 12.59 14.15 -16.16
C ARG A 220 13.29 15.40 -15.67
N VAL A 221 14.61 15.37 -15.64
CA VAL A 221 15.43 16.55 -15.33
C VAL A 221 15.73 17.30 -16.63
N VAL A 222 16.21 16.57 -17.64
CA VAL A 222 16.44 17.07 -19.00
C VAL A 222 16.12 15.96 -20.01
N PRO A 223 15.93 16.27 -21.30
CA PRO A 223 15.76 15.22 -22.31
C PRO A 223 16.90 14.20 -22.26
N GLY A 224 16.54 12.92 -22.09
CA GLY A 224 17.52 11.83 -21.99
C GLY A 224 18.03 11.55 -20.57
N PHE A 225 17.66 12.33 -19.55
CA PHE A 225 18.08 12.09 -18.17
C PHE A 225 16.89 12.21 -17.20
N ASP A 226 16.60 11.11 -16.52
CA ASP A 226 15.56 11.01 -15.51
C ASP A 226 16.17 10.60 -14.15
N ILE A 227 15.62 11.13 -13.07
CA ILE A 227 15.89 10.66 -11.70
C ILE A 227 14.67 9.85 -11.25
N ALA A 228 14.87 8.68 -10.66
CA ALA A 228 13.78 7.81 -10.22
C ALA A 228 13.88 7.42 -8.75
N LEU A 229 12.74 7.35 -8.07
CA LEU A 229 12.59 6.68 -6.79
C LEU A 229 11.94 5.32 -7.04
N GLU A 230 12.57 4.25 -6.59
CA GLU A 230 12.09 2.88 -6.79
C GLU A 230 12.00 2.12 -5.47
N HIS A 231 10.98 1.28 -5.34
CA HIS A 231 10.90 0.26 -4.30
C HIS A 231 10.73 -1.11 -4.94
N LYS A 232 11.66 -2.02 -4.64
CA LYS A 232 11.70 -3.41 -5.11
C LYS A 232 11.49 -4.35 -3.93
N ILE A 233 10.71 -5.39 -4.17
CA ILE A 233 10.48 -6.52 -3.27
C ILE A 233 10.99 -7.77 -3.99
N SER A 234 11.89 -8.50 -3.35
CA SER A 234 12.50 -9.73 -3.86
C SER A 234 12.17 -10.88 -2.91
N VAL A 235 11.65 -11.98 -3.47
CA VAL A 235 11.18 -13.15 -2.71
C VAL A 235 12.09 -14.35 -3.02
N PRO A 236 13.30 -14.41 -2.43
CA PRO A 236 14.20 -15.54 -2.65
C PRO A 236 13.47 -16.84 -2.27
N GLN A 237 13.48 -17.84 -3.16
CA GLN A 237 12.72 -19.07 -2.95
C GLN A 237 13.44 -20.03 -1.99
N THR A 238 13.79 -19.54 -0.81
CA THR A 238 14.49 -20.23 0.26
C THR A 238 14.02 -19.70 1.61
N ASP A 239 14.14 -20.54 2.63
CA ASP A 239 13.88 -20.20 4.03
C ASP A 239 15.18 -19.89 4.78
N PHE A 240 16.34 -20.08 4.12
CA PHE A 240 17.68 -19.89 4.71
C PHE A 240 18.28 -18.51 4.46
N TYR A 241 17.49 -17.51 4.05
CA TYR A 241 18.06 -16.22 3.63
C TYR A 241 18.70 -15.48 4.80
N ASP A 242 18.10 -15.55 5.98
CA ASP A 242 18.65 -15.02 7.23
C ASP A 242 19.52 -16.03 8.01
N GLY A 243 19.68 -17.22 7.44
CA GLY A 243 20.48 -18.30 7.99
C GLY A 243 19.79 -19.12 9.08
N GLN A 244 18.49 -18.93 9.32
CA GLN A 244 17.66 -19.91 10.03
C GLN A 244 16.74 -20.66 9.08
N MET A 245 15.98 -21.60 9.61
CA MET A 245 14.88 -22.27 8.95
C MET A 245 13.73 -22.20 9.94
N ASN A 246 12.56 -21.80 9.47
CA ASN A 246 11.37 -21.80 10.29
C ASN A 246 10.97 -23.24 10.61
N ALA A 247 10.56 -23.49 11.85
CA ALA A 247 10.11 -24.81 12.30
C ALA A 247 9.07 -25.40 11.32
N PRO A 248 9.01 -26.74 11.13
CA PRO A 248 8.31 -27.38 10.02
C PRO A 248 6.80 -27.28 10.21
N THR A 249 6.24 -26.11 9.96
CA THR A 249 4.82 -25.89 9.80
C THR A 249 4.54 -25.76 8.32
N THR A 250 3.37 -26.22 7.90
CA THR A 250 2.94 -26.33 6.49
C THR A 250 2.77 -24.99 5.76
N SER A 251 3.32 -23.90 6.31
CA SER A 251 3.19 -22.55 5.80
C SER A 251 4.31 -22.23 4.82
N PHE A 252 3.93 -21.74 3.64
CA PHE A 252 4.80 -21.15 2.62
C PHE A 252 5.39 -19.81 3.10
N ILE A 253 5.94 -19.74 4.31
CA ILE A 253 6.67 -18.55 4.73
C ILE A 253 8.03 -18.65 4.04
N LYS A 254 8.37 -17.61 3.28
CA LYS A 254 9.64 -17.47 2.58
C LYS A 254 10.17 -16.11 2.95
N ASP A 255 11.46 -16.03 3.15
CA ASP A 255 12.12 -14.78 3.44
C ASP A 255 11.96 -13.81 2.28
N VAL A 256 11.81 -12.53 2.61
CA VAL A 256 11.66 -11.45 1.66
C VAL A 256 12.68 -10.38 1.99
N TYR A 257 13.27 -9.76 0.97
CA TYR A 257 14.03 -8.53 1.16
C TYR A 257 13.52 -7.43 0.25
N HIS A 258 13.66 -6.22 0.76
CA HIS A 258 13.20 -5.00 0.14
C HIS A 258 14.40 -4.13 -0.21
N TYR A 259 14.29 -3.37 -1.30
CA TYR A 259 15.29 -2.39 -1.72
C TYR A 259 14.61 -1.11 -2.18
N THR A 260 14.87 -0.01 -1.49
CA THR A 260 14.39 1.32 -1.84
C THR A 260 15.56 2.15 -2.34
N SER A 261 15.46 2.70 -3.55
CA SER A 261 16.61 3.33 -4.21
C SER A 261 16.29 4.63 -4.93
N LEU A 262 17.33 5.46 -5.03
CA LEU A 262 17.41 6.58 -5.94
C LEU A 262 18.18 6.12 -7.19
N GLY A 263 17.54 6.23 -8.35
CA GLY A 263 18.07 5.86 -9.66
C GLY A 263 18.36 7.07 -10.54
N PHE A 264 19.40 6.96 -11.34
CA PHE A 264 19.83 7.91 -12.37
C PHE A 264 19.75 7.20 -13.71
N ILE A 265 18.83 7.62 -14.57
CA ILE A 265 18.47 6.92 -15.80
C ILE A 265 18.84 7.79 -17.01
N PHE A 266 19.75 7.29 -17.82
CA PHE A 266 20.24 7.90 -19.05
C PHE A 266 19.62 7.19 -20.24
N THR A 267 18.68 7.84 -20.93
CA THR A 267 18.12 7.34 -22.18
C THR A 267 18.99 7.80 -23.34
N ILE A 268 19.42 6.85 -24.17
CA ILE A 268 20.21 7.15 -25.37
C ILE A 268 19.31 7.91 -26.35
N VAL A 269 19.55 9.22 -26.51
CA VAL A 269 18.82 10.06 -27.47
C VAL A 269 19.37 9.78 -28.86
N ARG A 270 18.49 9.51 -29.84
CA ARG A 270 18.92 9.49 -31.24
C ARG A 270 18.86 10.92 -31.77
N ASN A 271 19.99 11.44 -32.22
CA ASN A 271 20.03 12.66 -33.03
C ASN A 271 19.47 12.36 -34.43
N ASN A 272 18.15 12.25 -34.54
CA ASN A 272 17.50 12.47 -35.81
C ASN A 272 17.14 13.96 -35.88
N PHE A 273 18.11 14.77 -36.32
CA PHE A 273 17.80 16.03 -36.98
C PHE A 273 17.15 15.69 -38.33
N LYS A 274 15.86 15.35 -38.29
CA LYS A 274 14.97 15.63 -39.40
C LYS A 274 13.89 16.53 -38.86
N GLU A 275 14.15 17.81 -39.11
CA GLU A 275 13.16 18.87 -39.15
C GLU A 275 12.08 18.47 -40.18
N ASN A 276 11.17 17.58 -39.79
CA ASN A 276 9.84 17.57 -40.36
C ASN A 276 8.99 18.47 -39.46
N SER A 277 9.41 19.73 -39.39
CA SER A 277 8.43 20.79 -39.36
C SER A 277 7.69 20.66 -40.69
N GLU A 278 6.55 19.96 -40.69
CA GLU A 278 5.54 20.29 -41.69
C GLU A 278 5.09 21.71 -41.37
N THR A 279 5.88 22.68 -41.79
CA THR A 279 5.43 24.04 -42.02
C THR A 279 4.25 23.88 -42.95
N PHE A 280 3.05 24.10 -42.42
CA PHE A 280 1.89 24.33 -43.23
C PHE A 280 2.18 25.62 -44.01
N THR A 281 2.83 25.51 -45.17
CA THR A 281 2.78 26.54 -46.19
C THR A 281 1.38 26.45 -46.76
N PRO A 282 0.47 27.40 -46.47
CA PRO A 282 -0.81 27.40 -47.13
C PRO A 282 -0.55 27.38 -48.63
N THR A 283 -1.16 26.42 -49.33
CA THR A 283 -1.20 26.39 -50.78
C THR A 283 -1.68 27.77 -51.24
N VAL A 284 -0.82 28.51 -51.91
CA VAL A 284 -1.21 29.73 -52.61
C VAL A 284 -2.16 29.29 -53.71
N ILE A 285 -3.46 29.40 -53.45
CA ILE A 285 -4.48 29.24 -54.46
C ILE A 285 -4.27 30.41 -55.44
N PRO A 286 -4.04 30.16 -56.73
CA PRO A 286 -3.92 31.23 -57.71
C PRO A 286 -5.21 32.07 -57.68
N SER A 287 -5.04 33.37 -57.50
CA SER A 287 -6.12 34.34 -57.49
C SER A 287 -6.99 34.17 -58.74
N PRO A 288 -8.28 33.81 -58.62
CA PRO A 288 -9.16 33.79 -59.78
C PRO A 288 -9.42 35.22 -60.22
N THR A 289 -9.12 35.49 -61.49
CA THR A 289 -9.55 36.69 -62.21
C THR A 289 -11.07 36.78 -62.15
N VAL A 290 -11.57 37.87 -61.55
CA VAL A 290 -12.99 38.19 -61.42
C VAL A 290 -13.57 38.58 -62.78
N THR A 291 -14.56 37.81 -63.24
CA THR A 291 -15.53 38.22 -64.28
C THR A 291 -16.88 38.44 -63.59
N PRO A 292 -17.59 39.57 -63.84
CA PRO A 292 -18.71 39.99 -63.01
C PRO A 292 -20.03 39.40 -63.49
N THR A 293 -20.75 38.66 -62.65
CA THR A 293 -22.21 38.43 -62.78
C THR A 293 -22.83 37.95 -61.45
N PRO A 294 -24.16 38.00 -61.29
CA PRO A 294 -24.90 39.01 -60.55
C PRO A 294 -25.31 38.58 -59.13
N ILE A 295 -25.68 39.59 -58.34
CA ILE A 295 -26.18 39.56 -56.96
C ILE A 295 -27.09 38.35 -56.71
N THR A 296 -26.63 37.40 -55.90
CA THR A 296 -27.49 36.37 -55.29
C THR A 296 -27.22 36.38 -53.79
N THR A 297 -28.29 36.55 -53.04
CA THR A 297 -28.36 36.72 -51.58
C THR A 297 -27.48 35.74 -50.80
N THR A 298 -26.58 36.30 -49.99
CA THR A 298 -25.71 35.63 -49.03
C THR A 298 -26.49 34.73 -48.06
N PRO A 299 -26.21 33.42 -47.94
CA PRO A 299 -26.66 32.67 -46.79
C PRO A 299 -25.86 33.14 -45.58
N THR A 300 -26.54 33.78 -44.64
CA THR A 300 -26.02 34.03 -43.29
C THR A 300 -25.70 32.70 -42.62
N TYR A 301 -24.42 32.37 -42.48
CA TYR A 301 -23.97 31.26 -41.65
C TYR A 301 -24.29 31.59 -40.19
N THR A 302 -25.37 30.99 -39.66
CA THR A 302 -25.74 31.11 -38.25
C THR A 302 -24.83 30.20 -37.43
N LEU A 303 -23.98 30.81 -36.60
CA LEU A 303 -23.10 30.08 -35.70
C LEU A 303 -23.93 29.30 -34.67
N LYS A 304 -23.80 27.96 -34.68
CA LYS A 304 -24.59 27.08 -33.81
C LYS A 304 -24.17 27.27 -32.35
N LYS A 305 -25.13 27.56 -31.47
CA LYS A 305 -24.90 27.67 -30.02
C LYS A 305 -24.53 26.32 -29.41
N PRO A 306 -23.82 26.29 -28.26
CA PRO A 306 -23.57 25.06 -27.51
C PRO A 306 -24.86 24.33 -27.16
N GLU A 307 -24.83 22.99 -27.16
CA GLU A 307 -25.98 22.13 -26.85
C GLU A 307 -25.59 21.12 -25.76
N ILE A 308 -26.35 21.04 -24.68
CA ILE A 308 -26.06 20.20 -23.50
C ILE A 308 -27.18 19.18 -23.30
N THR A 309 -26.85 17.89 -23.35
CA THR A 309 -27.77 16.77 -23.15
C THR A 309 -27.25 15.85 -22.04
N ILE A 310 -28.03 15.63 -20.97
CA ILE A 310 -27.65 14.71 -19.88
C ILE A 310 -27.95 13.28 -20.32
N LEU A 311 -26.94 12.41 -20.28
CA LEU A 311 -27.03 11.00 -20.66
C LEU A 311 -27.17 10.09 -19.44
N LYS A 312 -26.50 10.43 -18.34
CA LYS A 312 -26.58 9.73 -17.06
C LYS A 312 -26.51 10.70 -15.87
N PRO A 313 -27.15 10.36 -14.74
CA PRO A 313 -28.07 9.23 -14.57
C PRO A 313 -29.45 9.46 -15.19
N THR A 314 -30.21 8.38 -15.40
CA THR A 314 -31.59 8.41 -15.92
C THR A 314 -32.66 8.51 -14.83
N ILE A 315 -32.29 8.31 -13.57
CA ILE A 315 -33.14 8.44 -12.39
C ILE A 315 -32.72 9.64 -11.54
N SER A 316 -33.66 10.24 -10.81
CA SER A 316 -33.43 11.47 -10.05
C SER A 316 -33.34 11.29 -8.53
N SER A 317 -33.50 10.06 -8.01
CA SER A 317 -33.57 9.77 -6.56
C SER A 317 -32.70 8.57 -6.19
N TYR A 318 -31.98 8.68 -5.08
CA TYR A 318 -31.03 7.71 -4.53
C TYR A 318 -31.24 7.52 -3.03
N ASN A 319 -30.82 6.37 -2.49
CA ASN A 319 -30.90 6.05 -1.06
C ASN A 319 -29.49 5.87 -0.49
N TYR A 320 -29.24 6.38 0.71
CA TYR A 320 -27.97 6.19 1.41
C TYR A 320 -27.75 4.69 1.71
N PRO A 321 -26.50 4.16 1.62
CA PRO A 321 -25.22 4.84 1.41
C PRO A 321 -24.86 5.15 -0.05
N ASP A 322 -25.68 4.71 -1.00
CA ASP A 322 -25.38 4.77 -2.44
C ASP A 322 -25.68 6.14 -3.06
N CYS A 323 -25.34 7.22 -2.35
CA CYS A 323 -25.56 8.61 -2.77
C CYS A 323 -24.35 9.22 -3.50
N SER A 324 -23.55 8.40 -4.17
CA SER A 324 -22.46 8.84 -5.05
C SER A 324 -22.80 8.48 -6.50
N ILE A 325 -22.85 9.48 -7.38
CA ILE A 325 -23.33 9.31 -8.75
C ILE A 325 -22.31 9.82 -9.79
N GLU A 326 -22.30 9.17 -10.95
CA GLU A 326 -21.59 9.65 -12.14
C GLU A 326 -22.57 10.42 -13.05
N ILE A 327 -22.30 11.70 -13.24
CA ILE A 327 -22.99 12.54 -14.23
C ILE A 327 -22.26 12.41 -15.55
N VAL A 328 -22.96 11.97 -16.60
CA VAL A 328 -22.44 11.93 -17.98
C VAL A 328 -23.32 12.81 -18.85
N ALA A 329 -22.72 13.77 -19.56
CA ALA A 329 -23.44 14.66 -20.47
C ALA A 329 -22.72 14.77 -21.82
N LYS A 330 -23.50 14.96 -22.90
CA LYS A 330 -23.01 15.32 -24.23
C LYS A 330 -23.09 16.84 -24.37
N ILE A 331 -21.97 17.49 -24.65
CA ILE A 331 -21.85 18.93 -24.88
C ILE A 331 -21.29 19.12 -26.30
N GLU A 332 -22.10 19.65 -27.21
CA GLU A 332 -21.70 19.91 -28.60
C GLU A 332 -21.34 21.38 -28.83
N GLN A 333 -20.57 21.64 -29.90
CA GLN A 333 -20.13 22.98 -30.30
C GLN A 333 -19.21 23.69 -29.28
N VAL A 334 -18.47 22.90 -28.47
CA VAL A 334 -17.46 23.37 -27.52
C VAL A 334 -16.18 22.57 -27.67
N VAL A 335 -15.04 23.25 -27.84
CA VAL A 335 -13.75 22.59 -28.12
C VAL A 335 -12.94 22.38 -26.85
N SER A 336 -12.88 23.38 -25.96
CA SER A 336 -12.03 23.33 -24.77
C SER A 336 -12.80 23.08 -23.49
N LYS A 337 -12.21 22.30 -22.59
CA LYS A 337 -12.70 22.11 -21.21
C LYS A 337 -12.78 23.43 -20.43
N ASN A 338 -11.93 24.40 -20.75
CA ASN A 338 -11.91 25.71 -20.10
C ASN A 338 -13.16 26.53 -20.40
N ASP A 339 -13.91 26.18 -21.44
CA ASP A 339 -15.16 26.84 -21.81
C ASP A 339 -16.39 26.25 -21.10
N ILE A 340 -16.19 25.34 -20.14
CA ILE A 340 -17.24 24.69 -19.35
C ILE A 340 -17.12 25.07 -17.88
N GLU A 341 -18.24 25.52 -17.30
CA GLU A 341 -18.38 25.78 -15.86
C GLU A 341 -19.42 24.82 -15.27
N PHE A 342 -19.03 24.07 -14.24
CA PHE A 342 -19.90 23.15 -13.53
C PHE A 342 -20.10 23.62 -12.08
N PHE A 343 -21.35 23.55 -11.59
CA PHE A 343 -21.70 23.93 -10.23
C PHE A 343 -22.48 22.82 -9.53
N GLN A 344 -22.23 22.64 -8.24
CA GLN A 344 -22.97 21.77 -7.34
C GLN A 344 -23.45 22.60 -6.14
N ASN A 345 -24.76 22.61 -5.87
CA ASN A 345 -25.38 23.36 -4.77
C ASN A 345 -24.96 24.84 -4.74
N GLY A 346 -24.90 25.46 -5.93
CA GLY A 346 -24.47 26.86 -6.13
C GLY A 346 -22.96 27.10 -6.09
N GLN A 347 -22.14 26.11 -5.70
CA GLN A 347 -20.68 26.23 -5.63
C GLN A 347 -20.03 25.78 -6.93
N LYS A 348 -19.05 26.56 -7.42
CA LYS A 348 -18.30 26.24 -8.65
C LYS A 348 -17.36 25.06 -8.39
N VAL A 349 -17.51 24.00 -9.18
CA VAL A 349 -16.66 22.82 -9.14
C VAL A 349 -15.41 23.09 -9.98
N LEU A 350 -14.22 22.90 -9.39
CA LEU A 350 -12.96 23.16 -10.07
C LEU A 350 -12.72 22.17 -11.22
N PRO A 351 -12.01 22.57 -12.30
CA PRO A 351 -11.76 21.72 -13.46
C PRO A 351 -11.09 20.38 -13.14
N GLN A 352 -10.38 20.22 -12.02
CA GLN A 352 -9.79 18.95 -11.62
C GLN A 352 -10.81 17.86 -11.20
N TYR A 353 -12.05 18.24 -10.88
CA TYR A 353 -13.09 17.33 -10.38
C TYR A 353 -14.11 16.88 -11.45
N PHE A 354 -13.93 17.30 -12.71
CA PHE A 354 -14.69 16.81 -13.84
C PHE A 354 -13.79 16.64 -15.07
N THR A 355 -14.18 15.82 -16.03
CA THR A 355 -13.48 15.63 -17.30
C THR A 355 -14.34 16.08 -18.46
N TYR A 356 -13.71 16.64 -19.49
CA TYR A 356 -14.36 16.94 -20.75
C TYR A 356 -13.43 16.53 -21.90
N ASN A 357 -13.89 15.56 -22.69
CA ASN A 357 -13.25 15.10 -23.92
C ASN A 357 -14.30 15.25 -25.02
N SER A 358 -14.29 16.37 -25.73
CA SER A 358 -15.34 16.78 -26.68
C SER A 358 -15.88 15.61 -27.52
N PRO A 359 -17.20 15.34 -27.52
CA PRO A 359 -18.28 16.10 -26.86
C PRO A 359 -18.66 15.58 -25.46
N GLU A 360 -17.88 14.70 -24.83
CA GLU A 360 -18.27 14.01 -23.60
C GLU A 360 -17.81 14.73 -22.32
N PHE A 361 -18.74 15.03 -21.42
CA PHE A 361 -18.52 15.54 -20.07
C PHE A 361 -18.81 14.44 -19.04
N LYS A 362 -17.93 14.28 -18.04
CA LYS A 362 -18.13 13.36 -16.91
C LYS A 362 -17.73 13.99 -15.58
N ALA A 363 -18.55 13.78 -14.54
CA ALA A 363 -18.25 14.22 -13.18
C ALA A 363 -18.77 13.19 -12.15
N ASN A 364 -17.93 12.80 -11.20
CA ASN A 364 -18.35 11.99 -10.05
C ASN A 364 -18.66 12.92 -8.88
N VAL A 365 -19.87 12.82 -8.33
CA VAL A 365 -20.35 13.72 -7.28
C VAL A 365 -20.99 12.93 -6.14
N SER A 366 -20.66 13.32 -4.91
CA SER A 366 -21.34 12.85 -3.70
C SER A 366 -22.50 13.79 -3.39
N LEU A 367 -23.71 13.22 -3.28
CA LEU A 367 -24.92 13.95 -2.92
C LEU A 367 -24.96 14.15 -1.40
N LYS A 368 -25.34 15.35 -0.96
CA LYS A 368 -25.74 15.59 0.44
C LYS A 368 -27.15 15.05 0.67
N GLU A 369 -27.51 14.78 1.92
CA GLU A 369 -28.89 14.43 2.26
C GLU A 369 -29.87 15.51 1.75
N GLY A 370 -30.98 15.07 1.15
CA GLY A 370 -31.97 15.95 0.54
C GLY A 370 -31.69 16.29 -0.93
N ILE A 371 -32.19 17.44 -1.39
CA ILE A 371 -32.14 17.87 -2.78
C ILE A 371 -30.77 18.51 -3.08
N ASN A 372 -30.08 17.99 -4.10
CA ASN A 372 -28.85 18.54 -4.63
C ASN A 372 -29.11 19.15 -6.02
N THR A 373 -28.62 20.36 -6.24
CA THR A 373 -28.79 21.10 -7.49
C THR A 373 -27.49 21.15 -8.28
N PHE A 374 -27.59 21.02 -9.60
CA PHE A 374 -26.44 21.01 -10.51
C PHE A 374 -26.69 21.95 -11.68
N LYS A 375 -25.62 22.62 -12.12
CA LYS A 375 -25.65 23.55 -13.26
C LYS A 375 -24.41 23.39 -14.12
N ILE A 376 -24.60 23.17 -15.42
CA ILE A 376 -23.53 23.15 -16.44
C ILE A 376 -23.73 24.35 -17.35
N THR A 377 -22.68 25.16 -17.52
CA THR A 377 -22.63 26.26 -18.49
C THR A 377 -21.53 25.99 -19.51
N ALA A 378 -21.87 26.00 -20.79
CA ALA A 378 -20.96 25.71 -21.89
C ALA A 378 -20.90 26.92 -22.83
N LYS A 379 -19.68 27.35 -23.18
CA LYS A 379 -19.42 28.56 -23.98
C LYS A 379 -18.70 28.20 -25.28
N ASN A 380 -18.98 28.94 -26.34
CA ASN A 380 -18.14 28.99 -27.53
C ASN A 380 -17.91 30.45 -27.93
N THR A 381 -17.23 30.70 -29.05
CA THR A 381 -16.84 32.04 -29.50
C THR A 381 -18.02 32.99 -29.75
N SER A 382 -19.28 32.52 -29.73
CA SER A 382 -20.42 33.40 -30.02
C SER A 382 -21.69 33.16 -29.21
N ALA A 383 -21.76 32.11 -28.40
CA ALA A 383 -22.90 31.88 -27.52
C ALA A 383 -22.52 31.09 -26.26
N SER A 384 -23.38 31.22 -25.24
CA SER A 384 -23.34 30.46 -23.99
C SER A 384 -24.67 29.75 -23.79
N THR A 385 -24.64 28.49 -23.36
CA THR A 385 -25.85 27.72 -22.98
C THR A 385 -25.68 27.14 -21.59
N THR A 386 -26.75 27.20 -20.79
CA THR A 386 -26.77 26.69 -19.41
C THR A 386 -27.87 25.64 -19.26
N LYS A 387 -27.57 24.56 -18.54
CA LYS A 387 -28.51 23.49 -18.19
C LYS A 387 -28.47 23.25 -16.69
N GLU A 388 -29.64 23.22 -16.05
CA GLU A 388 -29.82 22.90 -14.64
C GLU A 388 -30.60 21.59 -14.46
N PHE A 389 -30.27 20.83 -13.43
CA PHE A 389 -30.92 19.57 -13.05
C PHE A 389 -30.69 19.26 -11.56
N THR A 390 -31.49 18.36 -10.99
CA THR A 390 -31.49 18.07 -9.54
C THR A 390 -31.52 16.57 -9.25
N PHE A 391 -30.85 16.16 -8.16
CA PHE A 391 -30.87 14.79 -7.64
C PHE A 391 -31.18 14.77 -6.15
N THR A 392 -31.95 13.79 -5.68
CA THR A 392 -32.32 13.65 -4.26
C THR A 392 -31.64 12.43 -3.64
N CYS A 393 -31.01 12.60 -2.48
CA CYS A 393 -30.50 11.49 -1.65
C CYS A 393 -31.39 11.35 -0.40
N LYS A 394 -31.99 10.18 -0.21
CA LYS A 394 -32.83 9.83 0.95
C LYS A 394 -32.02 9.01 1.95
N ASP A 395 -32.10 9.33 3.24
CA ASP A 395 -31.54 8.47 4.29
C ASP A 395 -32.51 7.33 4.60
N GLU A 396 -32.18 6.13 4.12
CA GLU A 396 -32.87 4.89 4.48
C GLU A 396 -31.93 3.92 5.24
N ASN A 397 -30.95 4.45 5.99
CA ASN A 397 -30.14 3.59 6.87
C ASN A 397 -30.96 3.05 8.03
N TYR A 398 -30.92 1.74 8.21
CA TYR A 398 -31.42 1.10 9.42
C TYR A 398 -30.25 0.78 10.36
N ILE A 399 -30.41 1.11 11.64
CA ILE A 399 -29.48 0.72 12.70
C ILE A 399 -30.12 -0.33 13.61
N THR A 400 -29.32 -1.27 14.08
CA THR A 400 -29.75 -2.27 15.07
C THR A 400 -29.56 -1.72 16.48
N ILE A 401 -30.60 -1.80 17.29
CA ILE A 401 -30.60 -1.34 18.68
C ILE A 401 -31.17 -2.42 19.61
N CYS A 402 -30.79 -2.34 20.88
CA CYS A 402 -31.42 -3.04 21.97
C CYS A 402 -32.49 -2.12 22.57
N HIS A 403 -33.75 -2.46 22.28
CA HIS A 403 -34.93 -1.71 22.69
C HIS A 403 -35.52 -2.25 23.98
N SER A 404 -35.84 -1.37 24.92
CA SER A 404 -36.53 -1.72 26.16
C SER A 404 -38.04 -1.52 26.02
N LYS A 405 -38.80 -2.62 26.00
CA LYS A 405 -40.26 -2.57 26.03
C LYS A 405 -40.77 -1.95 27.33
N SER A 406 -42.02 -1.48 27.30
CA SER A 406 -42.73 -0.93 28.46
C SER A 406 -42.88 -1.91 29.64
N ASN A 407 -42.71 -3.21 29.41
CA ASN A 407 -42.71 -4.26 30.43
C ASN A 407 -41.30 -4.57 31.00
N GLY A 408 -40.26 -3.82 30.61
CA GLY A 408 -38.88 -3.99 31.05
C GLY A 408 -38.09 -5.07 30.29
N GLN A 409 -38.69 -5.77 29.33
CA GLN A 409 -37.98 -6.75 28.51
C GLN A 409 -37.18 -6.07 27.40
N LYS A 410 -35.97 -6.57 27.18
CA LYS A 410 -35.07 -6.10 26.12
C LYS A 410 -35.24 -6.93 24.85
N GLU A 411 -35.42 -6.28 23.71
CA GLU A 411 -35.47 -6.93 22.40
C GLU A 411 -34.55 -6.25 21.38
N VAL A 412 -34.16 -6.98 20.35
CA VAL A 412 -33.34 -6.44 19.26
C VAL A 412 -34.26 -6.01 18.13
N ILE A 413 -34.25 -4.72 17.77
CA ILE A 413 -35.02 -4.17 16.65
C ILE A 413 -34.11 -3.39 15.69
N SER A 414 -34.59 -3.19 14.46
CA SER A 414 -33.96 -2.33 13.46
C SER A 414 -34.83 -1.09 13.24
N ILE A 415 -34.28 0.09 13.51
CA ILE A 415 -34.96 1.39 13.35
C ILE A 415 -34.21 2.22 12.32
N LYS A 416 -34.82 3.29 11.80
CA LYS A 416 -34.07 4.22 10.94
C LYS A 416 -33.02 4.95 11.76
N SER A 417 -31.87 5.26 11.17
CA SER A 417 -30.79 6.00 11.85
C SER A 417 -31.27 7.35 12.38
N SER A 418 -32.20 8.01 11.66
CA SER A 418 -32.82 9.27 12.07
C SER A 418 -33.75 9.15 13.29
N GLU A 419 -34.20 7.95 13.65
CA GLU A 419 -35.05 7.69 14.81
C GLU A 419 -34.22 7.45 16.09
N TRP A 420 -32.88 7.35 15.97
CA TRP A 420 -31.98 7.01 17.08
C TRP A 420 -32.09 7.94 18.28
N GLU A 421 -32.13 9.26 18.06
CA GLU A 421 -32.11 10.24 19.16
C GLU A 421 -33.31 10.07 20.10
N MET A 422 -34.48 9.73 19.54
CA MET A 422 -35.68 9.45 20.33
C MET A 422 -35.54 8.15 21.12
N HIS A 423 -35.08 7.07 20.49
CA HIS A 423 -34.87 5.78 21.14
C HIS A 423 -33.83 5.84 22.26
N GLN A 424 -32.73 6.58 22.04
CA GLN A 424 -31.71 6.83 23.04
C GLN A 424 -32.28 7.55 24.28
N ALA A 425 -33.17 8.53 24.08
CA ALA A 425 -33.79 9.26 25.17
C ALA A 425 -34.69 8.38 26.06
N HIS A 426 -35.18 7.25 25.53
CA HIS A 426 -36.00 6.28 26.27
C HIS A 426 -35.21 5.09 26.84
N GLY A 427 -33.87 5.13 26.79
CA GLY A 427 -32.99 4.15 27.45
C GLY A 427 -32.53 2.98 26.56
N ASP A 428 -32.74 3.07 25.25
CA ASP A 428 -32.27 2.07 24.29
C ASP A 428 -30.76 2.21 24.05
N THR A 429 -30.10 1.11 23.67
CA THR A 429 -28.65 1.08 23.42
C THR A 429 -28.34 0.60 22.00
N LYS A 430 -27.24 1.09 21.39
CA LYS A 430 -26.82 0.63 20.06
C LYS A 430 -26.29 -0.80 20.12
N GLY A 431 -26.68 -1.64 19.16
CA GLY A 431 -26.22 -3.03 19.06
C GLY A 431 -27.17 -4.05 19.70
N LYS A 432 -26.71 -5.30 19.81
CA LYS A 432 -27.50 -6.40 20.39
C LYS A 432 -27.66 -6.25 21.90
N CYS A 433 -28.75 -6.77 22.45
CA CYS A 433 -28.96 -6.78 23.90
C CYS A 433 -27.93 -7.66 24.62
N PRO A 434 -27.44 -7.25 25.81
CA PRO A 434 -26.56 -8.09 26.63
C PRO A 434 -27.27 -9.40 27.00
N GLU A 435 -26.60 -10.54 26.81
CA GLU A 435 -27.12 -11.84 27.22
C GLU A 435 -27.04 -11.99 28.75
N GLU A 436 -28.18 -12.23 29.41
CA GLU A 436 -28.21 -12.58 30.82
C GLU A 436 -27.69 -14.01 31.00
N LYS A 437 -26.46 -14.16 31.49
CA LYS A 437 -25.89 -15.47 31.83
C LYS A 437 -26.47 -15.93 33.16
N LYS A 438 -27.20 -17.05 33.16
CA LYS A 438 -27.71 -17.69 34.38
C LYS A 438 -26.53 -18.25 35.18
N MET A 439 -26.31 -17.75 36.39
CA MET A 439 -25.24 -18.19 37.29
C MET A 439 -25.76 -19.28 38.23
N ILE A 440 -24.91 -20.25 38.56
CA ILE A 440 -25.15 -21.32 39.52
C ILE A 440 -24.06 -21.31 40.59
N THR A 441 -24.42 -21.63 41.82
CA THR A 441 -23.47 -21.76 42.93
C THR A 441 -22.97 -23.19 43.03
N ILE A 442 -21.66 -23.37 43.10
CA ILE A 442 -20.99 -24.68 43.21
C ILE A 442 -19.98 -24.69 44.35
N CYS A 443 -19.66 -25.88 44.83
CA CYS A 443 -18.57 -26.15 45.74
C CYS A 443 -17.41 -26.72 44.93
N HIS A 444 -16.38 -25.91 44.78
CA HIS A 444 -15.24 -26.13 43.93
C HIS A 444 -14.05 -26.68 44.72
N ASN A 445 -13.42 -27.74 44.20
CA ASN A 445 -12.19 -28.29 44.77
C ASN A 445 -10.98 -27.50 44.25
N VAL A 446 -10.22 -26.90 45.17
CA VAL A 446 -9.08 -26.05 44.77
C VAL A 446 -7.95 -26.92 44.20
N PRO A 447 -7.52 -26.73 42.94
CA PRO A 447 -6.46 -27.53 42.33
C PRO A 447 -5.14 -27.39 43.12
N GLY A 448 -4.50 -28.53 43.41
CA GLY A 448 -3.21 -28.57 44.12
C GLY A 448 -3.31 -28.53 45.65
N GLN A 449 -4.51 -28.43 46.24
CA GLN A 449 -4.71 -28.51 47.69
C GLN A 449 -5.72 -29.60 48.04
N SER A 450 -5.21 -30.79 48.40
CA SER A 450 -6.05 -31.96 48.68
C SER A 450 -6.95 -31.72 49.89
N GLY A 451 -8.27 -31.73 49.67
CA GLY A 451 -9.30 -31.60 50.72
C GLY A 451 -9.76 -30.17 51.02
N VAL A 452 -9.31 -29.16 50.25
CA VAL A 452 -9.77 -27.77 50.39
C VAL A 452 -10.86 -27.48 49.37
N THR A 453 -12.02 -27.04 49.84
CA THR A 453 -13.17 -26.72 49.00
C THR A 453 -13.63 -25.27 49.21
N GLN A 454 -14.06 -24.61 48.15
CA GLN A 454 -14.53 -23.22 48.17
C GLN A 454 -15.86 -23.06 47.43
N THR A 455 -16.75 -22.19 47.92
CA THR A 455 -18.03 -21.90 47.26
C THR A 455 -17.85 -20.76 46.26
N ILE A 456 -18.17 -20.99 44.98
CA ILE A 456 -18.08 -19.99 43.90
C ILE A 456 -19.35 -19.98 43.06
N ASP A 457 -19.63 -18.86 42.39
CA ASP A 457 -20.70 -18.75 41.39
C ASP A 457 -20.11 -18.78 39.98
N ILE A 458 -20.62 -19.66 39.12
CA ILE A 458 -20.17 -19.82 37.73
C ILE A 458 -21.37 -19.73 36.77
N PRO A 459 -21.15 -19.43 35.48
CA PRO A 459 -22.20 -19.57 34.47
C PRO A 459 -22.70 -21.02 34.38
N GLU A 460 -24.02 -21.24 34.27
CA GLU A 460 -24.63 -22.57 34.16
C GLU A 460 -24.07 -23.38 32.99
N SER A 461 -23.65 -22.71 31.91
CA SER A 461 -23.00 -23.33 30.74
C SER A 461 -21.67 -24.00 31.06
N GLU A 462 -20.98 -23.58 32.12
CA GLU A 462 -19.66 -24.11 32.52
C GLU A 462 -19.75 -25.27 33.52
N TRP A 463 -20.96 -25.61 33.97
CA TRP A 463 -21.21 -26.64 34.97
C TRP A 463 -20.60 -28.01 34.62
N LEU A 464 -20.74 -28.44 33.36
CA LEU A 464 -20.29 -29.77 32.95
C LEU A 464 -18.78 -29.95 33.10
N ILE A 465 -18.01 -28.87 32.87
CA ILE A 465 -16.55 -28.88 33.01
C ILE A 465 -16.19 -28.98 34.49
N HIS A 466 -16.78 -28.14 35.34
CA HIS A 466 -16.56 -28.16 36.78
C HIS A 466 -16.93 -29.50 37.44
N LYS A 467 -18.06 -30.09 37.03
CA LYS A 467 -18.49 -31.42 37.48
C LYS A 467 -17.46 -32.51 37.14
N SER A 468 -16.82 -32.45 35.98
CA SER A 468 -15.81 -33.43 35.57
C SER A 468 -14.53 -33.39 36.42
N HIS A 469 -14.29 -32.29 37.13
CA HIS A 469 -13.15 -32.11 38.04
C HIS A 469 -13.50 -32.35 39.51
N GLY A 470 -14.69 -32.90 39.79
CA GLY A 470 -15.11 -33.32 41.13
C GLY A 470 -15.85 -32.25 41.92
N ASP A 471 -16.22 -31.13 41.31
CA ASP A 471 -17.02 -30.08 41.95
C ASP A 471 -18.47 -30.54 42.12
N ILE A 472 -19.12 -30.08 43.19
CA ILE A 472 -20.52 -30.42 43.49
C ILE A 472 -21.42 -29.18 43.41
N MET A 473 -22.67 -29.36 43.01
CA MET A 473 -23.63 -28.27 42.93
C MET A 473 -24.04 -27.83 44.35
N GLY A 474 -24.06 -26.53 44.62
CA GLY A 474 -24.39 -25.96 45.93
C GLY A 474 -23.18 -25.53 46.76
N LYS A 475 -23.42 -24.99 47.96
CA LYS A 475 -22.36 -24.48 48.85
C LYS A 475 -21.56 -25.62 49.49
N CYS A 476 -20.28 -25.36 49.80
CA CYS A 476 -19.45 -26.32 50.52
C CYS A 476 -19.92 -26.52 51.97
N TYR A 477 -19.88 -27.76 52.46
CA TYR A 477 -20.18 -28.08 53.85
C TYR A 477 -18.90 -28.05 54.70
N THR A 478 -18.88 -27.24 55.76
CA THR A 478 -17.82 -27.29 56.78
C THR A 478 -18.21 -28.31 57.86
N VAL A 479 -17.46 -29.40 58.01
CA VAL A 479 -17.64 -30.33 59.13
C VAL A 479 -17.02 -29.69 60.39
N PRO A 480 -17.74 -29.54 61.52
CA PRO A 480 -17.15 -29.07 62.76
C PRO A 480 -16.13 -30.10 63.28
N LYS A 481 -14.90 -29.65 63.58
CA LYS A 481 -13.88 -30.49 64.22
C LYS A 481 -14.41 -31.06 65.54
N LYS A 482 -14.46 -32.39 65.63
CA LYS A 482 -14.67 -33.13 66.89
C LYS A 482 -13.51 -32.80 67.83
N GLN A 483 -13.78 -32.14 68.96
CA GLN A 483 -12.80 -31.99 70.04
C GLN A 483 -12.55 -33.38 70.65
N ILE A 484 -11.27 -33.64 70.94
CA ILE A 484 -10.73 -34.87 71.53
C ILE A 484 -11.28 -35.05 72.94
#